data_AF-R6NA65-F1
#
_entry.id   AF-R6NA65-F1
#
_cell.length_a   1.000
_cell.length_b   1.000
_cell.length_c   1.000
_cell.angle_alpha   90.00
_cell.angle_beta   90.00
_cell.angle_gamma   90.00
#
_symmetry.space_group_name_H-M   'P 1'
#
loop_
_entity.id
_entity.type
_entity.pdbx_description
1 polymer ?
#
loop_
_entity_poly.entity_id
_entity_poly.type
_entity_poly.pdbx_seq_one_letter_code
_entity_poly.pdbx_strand_id
1 'polypeptide(L)'
;MQLRFNPDGKFRIMQIADIQDTQITSRDTVEFIAAALDRDKPALVVFTGDQIKGYGLTLLLGDREENFKKAFSNFLKPVVDRGIPFTFCFGNHDAQAFGISKEKQFEIYKSFPGCLAERGDSGLEGLANHNILIKDSKGERDIFNIYLIDSLSTTADGRCAAVTKGQIEWYQKTRDELKAKNGDYVKSILFQHIPMCEMWELFSEVPKSRKPHAQGFREHYGKYYWINEERLIKGSCDFAYETPAAPSENTGEFDALREKGDVIAAFCGHDHNNSFVGKYKDFIMGYTQGCGFNVYGPRLERGVRIIDLDEHDLGKFTTYTTMYKDVKSAKDIHNKVKYLIYSYAPPSVESVMPALKKAAVGAAAVGAAAAVIHFLKK
;
A
#
# COMPACT_ATOMS: atom_id res chain seq x y z
N MET A 1 -9.50 -17.08 -16.39
CA MET A 1 -10.58 -17.04 -15.36
C MET A 1 -11.28 -15.71 -15.52
N GLN A 2 -12.62 -15.68 -15.48
CA GLN A 2 -13.38 -14.44 -15.63
C GLN A 2 -14.07 -14.10 -14.31
N LEU A 3 -13.83 -12.91 -13.79
CA LEU A 3 -14.44 -12.45 -12.54
C LEU A 3 -15.89 -12.04 -12.80
N ARG A 4 -16.78 -12.36 -11.86
CA ARG A 4 -18.17 -11.93 -11.87
C ARG A 4 -18.70 -11.72 -10.46
N PHE A 5 -19.69 -10.86 -10.32
CA PHE A 5 -20.48 -10.76 -9.10
C PHE A 5 -21.13 -12.11 -8.75
N ASN A 6 -21.33 -12.36 -7.46
CA ASN A 6 -22.05 -13.54 -6.99
C ASN A 6 -23.54 -13.44 -7.37
N PRO A 7 -24.31 -14.55 -7.31
CA PRO A 7 -25.75 -14.53 -7.59
C PRO A 7 -26.58 -13.58 -6.71
N ASP A 8 -26.05 -13.18 -5.55
CA ASP A 8 -26.63 -12.18 -4.65
C ASP A 8 -26.21 -10.73 -4.97
N GLY A 9 -25.52 -10.53 -6.09
CA GLY A 9 -25.04 -9.24 -6.56
C GLY A 9 -23.82 -8.70 -5.82
N LYS A 10 -23.15 -9.50 -4.97
CA LYS A 10 -21.99 -9.04 -4.18
C LYS A 10 -20.66 -9.44 -4.78
N PHE A 11 -19.66 -8.58 -4.63
CA PHE A 11 -18.28 -8.88 -4.95
C PHE A 11 -17.35 -8.30 -3.89
N ARG A 12 -16.48 -9.13 -3.31
CA ARG A 12 -15.58 -8.74 -2.23
C ARG A 12 -14.13 -8.77 -2.69
N ILE A 13 -13.43 -7.67 -2.48
CA ILE A 13 -12.00 -7.52 -2.71
C ILE A 13 -11.28 -7.45 -1.36
N MET A 14 -10.18 -8.17 -1.22
CA MET A 14 -9.23 -8.00 -0.12
C MET A 14 -7.95 -7.36 -0.64
N GLN A 15 -7.64 -6.17 -0.16
CA GLN A 15 -6.37 -5.50 -0.43
C GLN A 15 -5.35 -5.87 0.64
N ILE A 16 -4.16 -6.30 0.21
CA ILE A 16 -3.02 -6.62 1.06
C ILE A 16 -1.84 -5.72 0.66
N ALA A 17 -1.38 -4.88 1.57
CA ALA A 17 -0.27 -3.96 1.35
C ALA A 17 0.95 -4.34 2.20
N ASP A 18 2.15 -4.11 1.67
CA ASP A 18 3.38 -4.04 2.46
C ASP A 18 3.64 -5.25 3.37
N ILE A 19 3.67 -6.46 2.77
CA ILE A 19 4.18 -7.65 3.46
C ILE A 19 5.67 -7.49 3.75
N GLN A 20 6.43 -6.90 2.81
CA GLN A 20 7.89 -6.70 2.87
C GLN A 20 8.62 -7.86 3.54
N ASP A 21 8.50 -9.04 2.93
CA ASP A 21 9.13 -10.26 3.41
C ASP A 21 10.29 -10.71 2.51
N THR A 22 11.00 -11.73 2.98
CA THR A 22 12.05 -12.42 2.21
C THR A 22 11.75 -13.92 2.15
N GLN A 23 12.69 -14.72 1.67
CA GLN A 23 12.57 -16.19 1.70
C GLN A 23 12.46 -16.75 3.13
N ILE A 24 12.89 -15.96 4.13
CA ILE A 24 12.68 -16.21 5.56
C ILE A 24 11.41 -15.49 5.99
N THR A 25 10.30 -15.89 5.38
CA THR A 25 8.99 -15.24 5.54
C THR A 25 8.51 -15.35 6.98
N SER A 26 7.91 -14.29 7.51
CA SER A 26 7.34 -14.35 8.86
C SER A 26 6.17 -15.33 8.90
N ARG A 27 6.22 -16.28 9.85
CA ARG A 27 5.11 -17.16 10.17
C ARG A 27 3.86 -16.37 10.60
N ASP A 28 4.06 -15.29 11.35
CA ASP A 28 2.97 -14.43 11.81
C ASP A 28 2.24 -13.76 10.62
N THR A 29 2.97 -13.33 9.59
CA THR A 29 2.37 -12.79 8.35
C THR A 29 1.50 -13.83 7.65
N VAL A 30 2.04 -15.04 7.42
CA VAL A 30 1.34 -16.10 6.67
C VAL A 30 0.11 -16.60 7.44
N GLU A 31 0.23 -16.82 8.75
CA GLU A 31 -0.90 -17.23 9.59
C GLU A 31 -1.97 -16.14 9.69
N PHE A 32 -1.57 -14.86 9.67
CA PHE A 32 -2.51 -13.75 9.64
C PHE A 32 -3.29 -13.68 8.33
N ILE A 33 -2.60 -13.71 7.19
CA ILE A 33 -3.23 -13.72 5.87
C ILE A 33 -4.23 -14.88 5.76
N ALA A 34 -3.83 -16.09 6.19
CA ALA A 34 -4.73 -17.24 6.21
C ALA A 34 -5.99 -16.99 7.05
N ALA A 35 -5.84 -16.45 8.26
CA ALA A 35 -6.97 -16.17 9.15
C ALA A 35 -7.89 -15.07 8.61
N ALA A 36 -7.34 -14.02 7.99
CA ALA A 36 -8.12 -12.97 7.34
C ALA A 36 -8.91 -13.52 6.14
N LEU A 37 -8.29 -14.37 5.31
CA LEU A 37 -8.99 -15.04 4.20
C LEU A 37 -10.13 -15.93 4.68
N ASP A 38 -9.96 -16.66 5.80
CA ASP A 38 -11.00 -17.52 6.36
C ASP A 38 -12.18 -16.72 6.94
N ARG A 39 -11.87 -15.56 7.54
CA ARG A 39 -12.86 -14.63 8.07
C ARG A 39 -13.67 -13.96 6.95
N ASP A 40 -12.97 -13.36 5.99
CA ASP A 40 -13.59 -12.40 5.07
C ASP A 40 -13.94 -13.02 3.71
N LYS A 41 -13.35 -14.16 3.33
CA LYS A 41 -13.70 -14.93 2.12
C LYS A 41 -13.83 -14.07 0.85
N PRO A 42 -12.78 -13.34 0.45
CA PRO A 42 -12.84 -12.46 -0.72
C PRO A 42 -12.97 -13.25 -2.02
N ALA A 43 -13.58 -12.63 -3.02
CA ALA A 43 -13.63 -13.14 -4.40
C ALA A 43 -12.34 -12.81 -5.17
N LEU A 44 -11.58 -11.80 -4.73
CA LEU A 44 -10.32 -11.37 -5.32
C LEU A 44 -9.37 -10.84 -4.23
N VAL A 45 -8.09 -11.20 -4.32
CA VAL A 45 -7.02 -10.56 -3.54
C VAL A 45 -6.22 -9.60 -4.42
N VAL A 46 -5.97 -8.38 -3.95
CA VAL A 46 -5.15 -7.37 -4.62
C VAL A 46 -3.94 -7.01 -3.76
N PHE A 47 -2.74 -7.31 -4.24
CA PHE A 47 -1.50 -6.93 -3.57
C PHE A 47 -1.01 -5.57 -4.07
N THR A 48 -0.93 -4.56 -3.20
CA THR A 48 -0.65 -3.17 -3.61
C THR A 48 0.79 -2.75 -3.34
N GLY A 49 1.74 -3.50 -3.89
CA GLY A 49 3.18 -3.21 -3.83
C GLY A 49 3.87 -3.56 -2.51
N ASP A 50 5.19 -3.59 -2.57
CA ASP A 50 6.12 -3.87 -1.47
C ASP A 50 5.83 -5.17 -0.73
N GLN A 51 5.54 -6.21 -1.50
CA GLN A 51 5.40 -7.55 -0.94
C GLN A 51 6.77 -8.14 -0.62
N ILE A 52 7.80 -7.75 -1.38
CA ILE A 52 9.18 -8.14 -1.14
C ILE A 52 9.97 -7.02 -0.48
N LYS A 53 10.72 -7.39 0.54
CA LYS A 53 11.76 -6.56 1.13
C LYS A 53 13.00 -6.54 0.24
N GLY A 54 12.95 -5.82 -0.89
CA GLY A 54 14.02 -5.88 -1.91
C GLY A 54 15.41 -5.47 -1.42
N TYR A 55 15.47 -4.61 -0.39
CA TYR A 55 16.70 -4.23 0.31
C TYR A 55 17.20 -5.27 1.34
N GLY A 56 16.49 -6.38 1.51
CA GLY A 56 16.80 -7.43 2.49
C GLY A 56 18.02 -8.24 2.08
N LEU A 57 19.12 -8.11 2.83
CA LEU A 57 20.38 -8.82 2.57
C LEU A 57 20.25 -10.35 2.55
N THR A 58 19.23 -10.93 3.20
CA THR A 58 19.03 -12.39 3.18
C THR A 58 18.70 -12.88 1.77
N LEU A 59 18.04 -12.08 0.93
CA LEU A 59 17.72 -12.46 -0.46
C LEU A 59 18.98 -12.66 -1.32
N LEU A 60 20.12 -12.09 -0.91
CA LEU A 60 21.40 -12.22 -1.60
C LEU A 60 22.15 -13.51 -1.27
N LEU A 61 21.68 -14.29 -0.28
CA LEU A 61 22.33 -15.51 0.16
C LEU A 61 21.92 -16.68 -0.73
N GLY A 62 22.87 -17.28 -1.45
CA GLY A 62 22.61 -18.42 -2.32
C GLY A 62 21.92 -18.04 -3.64
N ASP A 63 21.04 -18.93 -4.13
CA ASP A 63 20.29 -18.69 -5.37
C ASP A 63 19.20 -17.64 -5.14
N ARG A 64 19.35 -16.50 -5.82
CA ARG A 64 18.44 -15.36 -5.68
C ARG A 64 17.08 -15.64 -6.29
N GLU A 65 17.02 -16.25 -7.45
CA GLU A 65 15.74 -16.55 -8.10
C GLU A 65 14.94 -17.52 -7.24
N GLU A 66 15.59 -18.53 -6.66
CA GLU A 66 14.96 -19.47 -5.74
C GLU A 66 14.51 -18.78 -4.43
N ASN A 67 15.29 -17.84 -3.91
CA ASN A 67 14.88 -17.05 -2.74
C ASN A 67 13.59 -16.24 -3.02
N PHE A 68 13.48 -15.60 -4.18
CA PHE A 68 12.27 -14.87 -4.57
C PHE A 68 11.08 -15.80 -4.78
N LYS A 69 11.29 -16.92 -5.51
CA LYS A 69 10.25 -17.96 -5.68
C LYS A 69 9.74 -18.48 -4.34
N LYS A 70 10.65 -18.73 -3.39
CA LYS A 70 10.30 -19.18 -2.05
C LYS A 70 9.54 -18.11 -1.26
N ALA A 71 9.97 -16.85 -1.31
CA ALA A 71 9.27 -15.75 -0.66
C ALA A 71 7.83 -15.63 -1.19
N PHE A 72 7.68 -15.55 -2.51
CA PHE A 72 6.38 -15.50 -3.18
C PHE A 72 5.52 -16.72 -2.84
N SER A 73 6.09 -17.93 -2.92
CA SER A 73 5.38 -19.16 -2.59
C SER A 73 4.85 -19.13 -1.15
N ASN A 74 5.64 -18.66 -0.18
CA ASN A 74 5.24 -18.63 1.22
C ASN A 74 4.03 -17.72 1.48
N PHE A 75 4.06 -16.48 1.00
CA PHE A 75 2.97 -15.54 1.30
C PHE A 75 1.77 -15.68 0.36
N LEU A 76 1.95 -16.20 -0.86
CA LEU A 76 0.83 -16.51 -1.76
C LEU A 76 0.15 -17.83 -1.42
N LYS A 77 0.82 -18.74 -0.70
CA LYS A 77 0.28 -20.07 -0.36
C LYS A 77 -1.14 -20.01 0.23
N PRO A 78 -1.48 -19.15 1.22
CA PRO A 78 -2.83 -19.08 1.75
C PRO A 78 -3.90 -18.73 0.70
N VAL A 79 -3.54 -17.90 -0.29
CA VAL A 79 -4.43 -17.46 -1.38
C VAL A 79 -4.59 -18.57 -2.42
N VAL A 80 -3.45 -19.12 -2.87
CA VAL A 80 -3.39 -20.18 -3.89
C VAL A 80 -4.07 -21.47 -3.42
N ASP A 81 -3.81 -21.90 -2.18
CA ASP A 81 -4.43 -23.11 -1.61
C ASP A 81 -5.97 -23.00 -1.54
N ARG A 82 -6.50 -21.79 -1.40
CA ARG A 82 -7.95 -21.51 -1.37
C ARG A 82 -8.55 -21.33 -2.77
N GLY A 83 -7.73 -21.35 -3.82
CA GLY A 83 -8.17 -21.12 -5.20
C GLY A 83 -8.71 -19.71 -5.45
N ILE A 84 -8.37 -18.75 -4.59
CA ILE A 84 -8.81 -17.35 -4.72
C ILE A 84 -7.94 -16.69 -5.80
N PRO A 85 -8.52 -16.09 -6.85
CA PRO A 85 -7.73 -15.35 -7.82
C PRO A 85 -7.09 -14.13 -7.16
N PHE A 86 -5.94 -13.71 -7.69
CA PHE A 86 -5.24 -12.55 -7.19
C PHE A 86 -4.62 -11.73 -8.31
N THR A 87 -4.35 -10.47 -8.03
CA THR A 87 -3.52 -9.61 -8.86
C THR A 87 -2.62 -8.71 -8.01
N PHE A 88 -1.72 -7.96 -8.63
CA PHE A 88 -0.79 -7.09 -7.94
C PHE A 88 -0.33 -5.89 -8.79
N CYS A 89 0.09 -4.83 -8.12
CA CYS A 89 1.00 -3.82 -8.67
C CYS A 89 2.31 -3.82 -7.87
N PHE A 90 3.37 -3.25 -8.45
CA PHE A 90 4.67 -3.14 -7.78
C PHE A 90 4.74 -1.92 -6.87
N GLY A 91 5.55 -2.03 -5.83
CA GLY A 91 5.97 -0.91 -4.99
C GLY A 91 7.45 -0.56 -5.17
N ASN A 92 7.90 0.45 -4.41
CA ASN A 92 9.27 0.95 -4.53
C ASN A 92 10.31 -0.06 -4.04
N HIS A 93 10.06 -0.81 -2.97
CA HIS A 93 10.97 -1.82 -2.44
C HIS A 93 11.01 -3.08 -3.31
N ASP A 94 9.95 -3.41 -4.04
CA ASP A 94 10.01 -4.49 -5.04
C ASP A 94 11.02 -4.15 -6.16
N ALA A 95 11.15 -2.88 -6.53
CA ALA A 95 12.15 -2.41 -7.49
C ALA A 95 13.58 -2.31 -6.92
N GLN A 96 13.74 -2.28 -5.59
CA GLN A 96 15.05 -2.26 -4.92
C GLN A 96 15.68 -3.67 -4.78
N ALA A 97 15.02 -4.71 -5.29
CA ALA A 97 15.51 -6.07 -5.34
C ALA A 97 16.86 -6.18 -6.07
N PHE A 98 17.95 -6.16 -5.32
CA PHE A 98 19.29 -6.28 -5.89
C PHE A 98 19.47 -7.66 -6.55
N GLY A 99 19.44 -7.69 -7.89
CA GLY A 99 19.78 -8.87 -8.69
C GLY A 99 18.59 -9.67 -9.24
N ILE A 100 17.34 -9.22 -9.08
CA ILE A 100 16.17 -9.77 -9.78
C ILE A 100 15.32 -8.59 -10.27
N SER A 101 15.16 -8.47 -11.59
CA SER A 101 14.39 -7.37 -12.20
C SER A 101 12.88 -7.52 -11.97
N LYS A 102 12.12 -6.42 -12.07
CA LYS A 102 10.65 -6.47 -11.98
C LYS A 102 10.04 -7.39 -13.03
N GLU A 103 10.61 -7.48 -14.22
CA GLU A 103 10.18 -8.42 -15.27
C GLU A 103 10.30 -9.86 -14.79
N LYS A 104 11.42 -10.21 -14.17
CA LYS A 104 11.60 -11.56 -13.65
C LYS A 104 10.67 -11.83 -12.46
N GLN A 105 10.44 -10.85 -11.59
CA GLN A 105 9.44 -10.97 -10.51
C GLN A 105 8.04 -11.18 -11.07
N PHE A 106 7.65 -10.43 -12.11
CA PHE A 106 6.38 -10.56 -12.80
C PHE A 106 6.19 -11.97 -13.35
N GLU A 107 7.19 -12.53 -14.06
CA GLU A 107 7.12 -13.90 -14.56
C GLU A 107 6.93 -14.93 -13.43
N ILE A 108 7.60 -14.73 -12.28
CA ILE A 108 7.42 -15.62 -11.14
C ILE A 108 6.00 -15.49 -10.57
N TYR A 109 5.50 -14.27 -10.33
CA TYR A 109 4.11 -14.08 -9.90
C TYR A 109 3.12 -14.72 -10.86
N LYS A 110 3.33 -14.56 -12.17
CA LYS A 110 2.44 -15.09 -13.20
C LYS A 110 2.42 -16.61 -13.25
N SER A 111 3.50 -17.27 -12.78
CA SER A 111 3.57 -18.72 -12.69
C SER A 111 2.66 -19.33 -11.60
N PHE A 112 2.19 -18.54 -10.63
CA PHE A 112 1.29 -19.03 -9.58
C PHE A 112 -0.16 -19.14 -10.08
N PRO A 113 -0.88 -20.25 -9.75
CA PRO A 113 -2.28 -20.40 -10.11
C PRO A 113 -3.14 -19.25 -9.58
N GLY A 114 -4.06 -18.75 -10.42
CA GLY A 114 -4.97 -17.68 -10.05
C GLY A 114 -4.43 -16.25 -10.27
N CYS A 115 -3.19 -16.09 -10.73
CA CYS A 115 -2.62 -14.78 -11.03
C CYS A 115 -3.26 -14.12 -12.27
N LEU A 116 -3.99 -13.04 -12.03
CA LEU A 116 -4.68 -12.25 -13.06
C LEU A 116 -3.84 -11.09 -13.60
N ALA A 117 -2.70 -10.79 -13.00
CA ALA A 117 -1.87 -9.66 -13.42
C ALA A 117 -1.44 -9.80 -14.89
N GLU A 118 -1.49 -8.69 -15.62
CA GLU A 118 -1.01 -8.59 -16.99
C GLU A 118 0.17 -7.63 -17.03
N ARG A 119 1.04 -7.79 -18.04
CA ARG A 119 2.29 -7.01 -18.11
C ARG A 119 2.04 -5.52 -18.29
N GLY A 120 0.98 -5.16 -19.02
CA GLY A 120 0.74 -3.82 -19.54
C GLY A 120 1.38 -3.58 -20.91
N ASP A 121 1.08 -2.42 -21.50
CA ASP A 121 1.51 -2.05 -22.85
C ASP A 121 3.04 -1.95 -22.97
N SER A 122 3.59 -2.51 -24.05
CA SER A 122 5.02 -2.45 -24.34
C SER A 122 5.42 -1.00 -24.66
N GLY A 123 6.08 -0.34 -23.72
CA GLY A 123 6.51 1.06 -23.85
C GLY A 123 5.91 1.99 -22.79
N LEU A 124 4.95 1.51 -22.00
CA LEU A 124 4.44 2.23 -20.85
C LEU A 124 5.43 2.17 -19.67
N GLU A 125 5.59 3.26 -18.93
CA GLU A 125 6.43 3.24 -17.73
C GLU A 125 5.88 2.33 -16.64
N GLY A 126 6.79 1.68 -15.91
CA GLY A 126 6.42 0.68 -14.92
C GLY A 126 6.12 -0.69 -15.53
N LEU A 127 5.64 -1.60 -14.72
CA LEU A 127 5.29 -2.96 -15.10
C LEU A 127 4.04 -3.39 -14.34
N ALA A 128 3.23 -4.26 -14.93
CA ALA A 128 1.96 -4.66 -14.35
C ALA A 128 0.94 -3.51 -14.24
N ASN A 129 1.01 -2.53 -15.14
CA ASN A 129 -0.11 -1.62 -15.40
C ASN A 129 -1.19 -2.39 -16.17
N HIS A 130 -2.35 -2.61 -15.58
CA HIS A 130 -3.40 -3.39 -16.23
C HIS A 130 -4.78 -3.09 -15.64
N ASN A 131 -5.82 -3.57 -16.31
CA ASN A 131 -7.17 -3.49 -15.80
C ASN A 131 -7.86 -4.85 -15.82
N ILE A 132 -8.78 -5.08 -14.89
CA ILE A 132 -9.52 -6.33 -14.76
C ILE A 132 -11.02 -6.02 -14.74
N LEU A 133 -11.74 -6.59 -15.70
CA LEU A 133 -13.19 -6.47 -15.79
C LEU A 133 -13.90 -7.51 -14.92
N ILE A 134 -14.94 -7.05 -14.23
CA ILE A 134 -15.85 -7.88 -13.43
C ILE A 134 -17.21 -7.85 -14.10
N LYS A 135 -17.71 -9.04 -14.41
CA LYS A 135 -19.02 -9.22 -15.02
C LYS A 135 -20.16 -9.17 -14.02
N ASP A 136 -21.37 -8.84 -14.49
CA ASP A 136 -22.59 -9.00 -13.70
C ASP A 136 -22.80 -10.45 -13.22
N SER A 137 -23.70 -10.63 -12.28
CA SER A 137 -24.02 -11.93 -11.66
C SER A 137 -24.44 -13.01 -12.67
N LYS A 138 -24.94 -12.58 -13.84
CA LYS A 138 -25.31 -13.44 -14.97
C LYS A 138 -24.14 -13.82 -15.87
N GLY A 139 -23.03 -13.08 -15.79
CA GLY A 139 -21.85 -13.28 -16.63
C GLY A 139 -22.03 -12.74 -18.05
N GLU A 140 -22.93 -11.79 -18.26
CA GLU A 140 -23.29 -11.27 -19.59
C GLU A 140 -22.50 -9.99 -19.90
N ARG A 141 -22.49 -9.02 -18.98
CA ARG A 141 -21.94 -7.67 -19.22
C ARG A 141 -20.76 -7.35 -18.32
N ASP A 142 -19.81 -6.58 -18.82
CA ASP A 142 -18.68 -6.05 -18.03
C ASP A 142 -19.18 -4.79 -17.30
N ILE A 143 -19.46 -4.88 -16.00
CA ILE A 143 -20.16 -3.82 -15.26
C ILE A 143 -19.29 -3.08 -14.25
N PHE A 144 -18.14 -3.64 -13.90
CA PHE A 144 -17.16 -2.98 -13.02
C PHE A 144 -15.75 -3.27 -13.49
N ASN A 145 -14.84 -2.36 -13.21
CA ASN A 145 -13.44 -2.49 -13.58
C ASN A 145 -12.51 -2.20 -12.41
N ILE A 146 -11.36 -2.85 -12.39
CA ILE A 146 -10.28 -2.55 -11.45
C ILE A 146 -9.09 -2.10 -12.26
N TYR A 147 -8.53 -0.93 -11.96
CA TYR A 147 -7.26 -0.47 -12.50
C TYR A 147 -6.14 -0.77 -11.52
N LEU A 148 -5.00 -1.22 -12.02
CA LEU A 148 -3.75 -1.35 -11.28
C LEU A 148 -2.69 -0.53 -12.01
N ILE A 149 -2.06 0.40 -11.29
CA ILE A 149 -0.97 1.22 -11.80
C ILE A 149 0.28 0.97 -10.96
N ASP A 150 1.40 0.76 -11.65
CA ASP A 150 2.73 0.78 -11.04
C ASP A 150 3.12 2.25 -10.83
N SER A 151 2.94 2.74 -9.60
CA SER A 151 3.30 4.11 -9.22
C SER A 151 4.81 4.38 -9.19
N LEU A 152 5.61 3.48 -9.77
CA LEU A 152 7.05 3.54 -9.89
C LEU A 152 7.75 3.43 -8.53
N SER A 153 9.02 3.85 -8.47
CA SER A 153 9.89 3.69 -7.31
C SER A 153 10.36 5.05 -6.81
N THR A 154 11.53 5.08 -6.16
CA THR A 154 12.12 6.29 -5.62
C THR A 154 12.85 7.08 -6.72
N THR A 155 12.70 8.40 -6.73
CA THR A 155 13.49 9.32 -7.56
C THR A 155 14.94 9.38 -7.07
N ALA A 156 15.85 9.95 -7.89
CA ALA A 156 17.27 10.03 -7.57
C ALA A 156 17.58 10.81 -6.27
N ASP A 157 16.70 11.73 -5.86
CA ASP A 157 16.80 12.50 -4.61
C ASP A 157 16.05 11.84 -3.42
N GLY A 158 15.67 10.57 -3.58
CA GLY A 158 15.08 9.76 -2.51
C GLY A 158 13.57 9.98 -2.30
N ARG A 159 12.89 10.70 -3.19
CA ARG A 159 11.44 10.97 -3.07
C ARG A 159 10.60 9.92 -3.77
N CYS A 160 9.31 9.91 -3.46
CA CYS A 160 8.35 9.09 -4.17
C CYS A 160 8.16 9.61 -5.61
N ALA A 161 8.26 8.71 -6.60
CA ALA A 161 7.92 9.05 -7.98
C ALA A 161 6.41 9.22 -8.15
N ALA A 162 6.02 10.06 -9.12
CA ALA A 162 4.63 10.22 -9.52
C ALA A 162 4.29 9.31 -10.71
N VAL A 163 3.02 8.93 -10.80
CA VAL A 163 2.46 8.29 -12.01
C VAL A 163 2.68 9.22 -13.21
N THR A 164 3.20 8.67 -14.30
CA THR A 164 3.60 9.47 -15.46
C THR A 164 2.38 9.93 -16.27
N LYS A 165 2.58 10.95 -17.12
CA LYS A 165 1.58 11.34 -18.11
C LYS A 165 1.24 10.19 -19.08
N GLY A 166 2.23 9.36 -19.44
CA GLY A 166 1.99 8.17 -20.27
C GLY A 166 1.05 7.16 -19.61
N GLN A 167 1.19 6.93 -18.30
CA GLN A 167 0.28 6.09 -17.51
C GLN A 167 -1.12 6.69 -17.39
N ILE A 168 -1.22 8.02 -17.25
CA ILE A 168 -2.51 8.72 -17.26
C ILE A 168 -3.18 8.59 -18.64
N GLU A 169 -2.45 8.79 -19.73
CA GLU A 169 -2.94 8.66 -21.11
C GLU A 169 -3.39 7.21 -21.40
N TRP A 170 -2.64 6.21 -20.91
CA TRP A 170 -3.02 4.80 -20.99
C TRP A 170 -4.35 4.54 -20.27
N TYR A 171 -4.53 5.05 -19.05
CA TYR A 171 -5.79 4.93 -18.31
C TYR A 171 -6.94 5.59 -19.08
N GLN A 172 -6.75 6.82 -19.57
CA GLN A 172 -7.78 7.56 -20.31
C GLN A 172 -8.19 6.83 -21.59
N LYS A 173 -7.22 6.31 -22.34
CA LYS A 173 -7.46 5.49 -23.52
C LYS A 173 -8.27 4.23 -23.16
N THR A 174 -7.84 3.50 -22.14
CA THR A 174 -8.53 2.28 -21.67
C THR A 174 -9.96 2.58 -21.23
N ARG A 175 -10.17 3.65 -20.46
CA ARG A 175 -11.48 4.15 -20.03
C ARG A 175 -12.40 4.42 -21.22
N ASP A 176 -11.89 5.13 -22.23
CA ASP A 176 -12.67 5.55 -23.39
C ASP A 176 -12.99 4.35 -24.32
N GLU A 177 -12.09 3.38 -24.44
CA GLU A 177 -12.34 2.09 -25.11
C GLU A 177 -13.41 1.27 -24.38
N LEU A 178 -13.36 1.20 -23.05
CA LEU A 178 -14.39 0.53 -22.24
C LEU A 178 -15.74 1.21 -22.40
N LYS A 179 -15.79 2.53 -22.43
CA LYS A 179 -17.02 3.28 -22.72
C LYS A 179 -17.57 2.96 -24.10
N ALA A 180 -16.72 2.98 -25.14
CA ALA A 180 -17.13 2.67 -26.49
C ALA A 180 -17.73 1.26 -26.61
N LYS A 181 -17.17 0.29 -25.87
CA LYS A 181 -17.64 -1.09 -25.82
C LYS A 181 -18.95 -1.26 -25.03
N ASN A 182 -19.13 -0.55 -23.92
CA ASN A 182 -20.24 -0.75 -22.99
C ASN A 182 -21.39 0.26 -23.16
N GLY A 183 -21.20 1.30 -23.97
CA GLY A 183 -22.17 2.38 -24.20
C GLY A 183 -22.14 3.49 -23.14
N ASP A 184 -21.53 3.23 -21.97
CA ASP A 184 -21.30 4.20 -20.91
C ASP A 184 -20.00 3.89 -20.15
N TYR A 185 -19.51 4.83 -19.35
CA TYR A 185 -18.34 4.65 -18.51
C TYR A 185 -18.56 3.53 -17.47
N VAL A 186 -17.61 2.60 -17.42
CA VAL A 186 -17.62 1.48 -16.47
C VAL A 186 -17.09 1.95 -15.11
N LYS A 187 -17.87 1.75 -14.04
CA LYS A 187 -17.44 2.12 -12.69
C LYS A 187 -16.21 1.33 -12.28
N SER A 188 -15.27 2.02 -11.66
CA SER A 188 -13.93 1.49 -11.42
C SER A 188 -13.37 1.85 -10.05
N ILE A 189 -12.51 1.00 -9.51
CA ILE A 189 -11.58 1.33 -8.42
C ILE A 189 -10.15 1.21 -8.93
N LEU A 190 -9.29 2.13 -8.53
CA LEU A 190 -7.87 2.08 -8.82
C LEU A 190 -7.07 1.62 -7.60
N PHE A 191 -6.06 0.79 -7.85
CA PHE A 191 -5.05 0.41 -6.86
C PHE A 191 -3.65 0.80 -7.34
N GLN A 192 -2.87 1.40 -6.45
CA GLN A 192 -1.46 1.71 -6.66
C GLN A 192 -0.68 1.56 -5.36
N HIS A 193 0.64 1.68 -5.39
CA HIS A 193 1.44 1.56 -4.18
C HIS A 193 1.63 2.92 -3.48
N ILE A 194 2.25 3.89 -4.16
CA ILE A 194 2.55 5.24 -3.66
C ILE A 194 1.28 6.11 -3.73
N PRO A 195 0.93 6.87 -2.68
CA PRO A 195 -0.25 7.74 -2.66
C PRO A 195 -0.15 8.90 -3.68
N MET A 196 -1.30 9.39 -4.15
CA MET A 196 -1.37 10.66 -4.90
C MET A 196 -1.02 11.87 -4.02
N CYS A 197 -0.59 12.97 -4.64
CA CYS A 197 -0.31 14.25 -3.96
C CYS A 197 -1.48 14.73 -3.10
N GLU A 198 -2.71 14.57 -3.59
CA GLU A 198 -3.96 14.99 -2.95
C GLU A 198 -4.26 14.23 -1.65
N MET A 199 -3.50 13.18 -1.32
CA MET A 199 -3.59 12.56 -0.01
C MET A 199 -3.29 13.57 1.13
N TRP A 200 -2.46 14.58 0.87
CA TRP A 200 -2.22 15.69 1.81
C TRP A 200 -3.46 16.51 2.11
N GLU A 201 -4.42 16.57 1.20
CA GLU A 201 -5.70 17.25 1.42
C GLU A 201 -6.52 16.52 2.51
N LEU A 202 -6.26 15.26 2.81
CA LEU A 202 -6.91 14.60 3.93
C LEU A 202 -6.29 14.94 5.28
N PHE A 203 -5.23 15.76 5.32
CA PHE A 203 -4.56 16.17 6.55
C PHE A 203 -4.70 17.69 6.79
N SER A 204 -4.51 18.09 8.04
CA SER A 204 -4.42 19.49 8.47
C SER A 204 -3.28 19.64 9.45
N GLU A 205 -2.54 20.74 9.32
CA GLU A 205 -1.49 21.09 10.27
C GLU A 205 -2.11 21.39 11.64
N VAL A 206 -1.55 20.82 12.70
CA VAL A 206 -2.04 20.94 14.08
C VAL A 206 -0.87 21.25 15.03
N PRO A 207 -1.13 21.88 16.18
CA PRO A 207 -0.11 22.04 17.22
C PRO A 207 0.37 20.68 17.74
N LYS A 208 1.64 20.60 18.15
CA LYS A 208 2.20 19.39 18.81
C LYS A 208 1.39 18.94 20.03
N SER A 209 0.71 19.85 20.73
CA SER A 209 -0.11 19.50 21.89
C SER A 209 -1.38 18.73 21.51
N ARG A 210 -1.86 18.84 20.27
CA ARG A 210 -3.03 18.12 19.78
C ARG A 210 -2.67 16.65 19.59
N LYS A 211 -3.35 15.75 20.30
CA LYS A 211 -3.17 14.30 20.18
C LYS A 211 -4.48 13.66 19.74
N PRO A 212 -4.44 12.63 18.88
CA PRO A 212 -3.26 12.11 18.16
C PRO A 212 -2.71 13.08 17.07
N HIS A 213 -1.47 12.87 16.62
CA HIS A 213 -0.88 13.55 15.46
C HIS A 213 0.24 12.70 14.86
N ALA A 214 0.54 12.92 13.59
CA ALA A 214 1.74 12.47 12.89
C ALA A 214 2.74 13.63 12.78
N GLN A 215 4.04 13.34 12.80
CA GLN A 215 5.07 14.35 12.51
C GLN A 215 5.40 14.31 11.02
N GLY A 216 5.46 15.48 10.38
CA GLY A 216 5.89 15.57 8.98
C GLY A 216 7.36 15.25 8.78
N PHE A 217 7.70 14.77 7.59
CA PHE A 217 9.06 14.50 7.14
C PHE A 217 9.50 15.49 6.05
N ARG A 218 10.80 15.54 5.77
CA ARG A 218 11.43 16.41 4.75
C ARG A 218 10.98 17.88 4.88
N GLU A 219 10.29 18.43 3.89
CA GLU A 219 9.81 19.83 3.87
C GLU A 219 8.82 20.13 5.01
N HIS A 220 8.19 19.09 5.55
CA HIS A 220 7.22 19.18 6.64
C HIS A 220 7.86 18.91 8.01
N TYR A 221 9.18 18.77 8.08
CA TYR A 221 9.86 18.46 9.33
C TYR A 221 9.64 19.52 10.41
N GLY A 222 9.23 19.06 11.60
CA GLY A 222 8.94 19.92 12.75
C GLY A 222 7.49 20.40 12.82
N LYS A 223 6.71 20.13 11.77
CA LYS A 223 5.26 20.32 11.76
C LYS A 223 4.55 19.02 12.13
N TYR A 224 3.33 19.15 12.61
CA TYR A 224 2.51 18.03 13.04
C TYR A 224 1.17 18.09 12.32
N TYR A 225 0.64 16.93 11.98
CA TYR A 225 -0.56 16.79 11.16
C TYR A 225 -1.53 15.84 11.82
N TRP A 226 -2.80 16.10 11.63
CA TRP A 226 -3.84 15.11 11.88
C TRP A 226 -4.78 15.06 10.69
N ILE A 227 -5.52 13.97 10.59
CA ILE A 227 -6.53 13.80 9.57
C ILE A 227 -7.61 14.88 9.71
N ASN A 228 -8.04 15.44 8.60
CA ASN A 228 -9.16 16.37 8.55
C ASN A 228 -10.45 15.56 8.71
N GLU A 229 -11.05 15.65 9.90
CA GLU A 229 -12.25 14.87 10.26
C GLU A 229 -13.48 15.23 9.41
N GLU A 230 -13.54 16.42 8.81
CA GLU A 230 -14.60 16.81 7.87
C GLU A 230 -14.47 16.11 6.52
N ARG A 231 -13.25 15.71 6.15
CA ARG A 231 -12.94 15.00 4.90
C ARG A 231 -12.94 13.49 5.09
N LEU A 232 -13.09 13.00 6.32
CA LEU A 232 -13.19 11.57 6.58
C LEU A 232 -14.56 11.02 6.19
N ILE A 233 -14.56 9.84 5.57
CA ILE A 233 -15.79 9.06 5.53
C ILE A 233 -16.03 8.55 6.96
N LYS A 234 -17.18 8.91 7.52
CA LYS A 234 -17.52 8.59 8.92
C LYS A 234 -17.35 7.09 9.19
N GLY A 235 -16.63 6.76 10.26
CA GLY A 235 -16.34 5.38 10.65
C GLY A 235 -15.28 4.68 9.80
N SER A 236 -14.62 5.39 8.87
CA SER A 236 -13.60 4.83 7.98
C SER A 236 -12.20 5.31 8.32
N CYS A 237 -11.92 5.67 9.58
CA CYS A 237 -10.58 5.99 10.05
C CYS A 237 -10.29 5.14 11.28
N ASP A 238 -9.38 4.18 11.11
CA ASP A 238 -8.85 3.39 12.22
C ASP A 238 -7.71 4.16 12.89
N PHE A 239 -6.75 4.64 12.08
CA PHE A 239 -5.59 5.40 12.53
C PHE A 239 -4.85 6.10 11.37
N ALA A 240 -4.13 7.17 11.71
CA ALA A 240 -3.24 7.90 10.79
C ALA A 240 -1.96 8.33 11.54
N TYR A 241 -1.02 7.39 11.71
CA TYR A 241 0.15 7.60 12.58
C TYR A 241 1.36 8.20 11.85
N GLU A 242 1.29 8.34 10.53
CA GLU A 242 2.33 9.00 9.73
C GLU A 242 1.74 9.89 8.64
N THR A 243 2.52 10.88 8.22
CA THR A 243 2.12 11.77 7.13
C THR A 243 2.31 11.09 5.77
N PRO A 244 1.50 11.43 4.75
CA PRO A 244 1.62 10.83 3.43
C PRO A 244 3.02 10.98 2.84
N ALA A 245 3.64 9.87 2.43
CA ALA A 245 4.83 9.89 1.58
C ALA A 245 4.40 10.03 0.10
N ALA A 246 3.80 11.17 -0.21
CA ALA A 246 3.34 11.49 -1.57
C ALA A 246 4.46 12.08 -2.45
N PRO A 247 4.34 11.98 -3.79
CA PRO A 247 5.25 12.64 -4.72
C PRO A 247 5.28 14.16 -4.52
N SER A 248 6.40 14.79 -4.88
CA SER A 248 6.50 16.25 -4.85
C SER A 248 6.00 16.92 -6.12
N GLU A 249 5.96 16.18 -7.23
CA GLU A 249 5.37 16.62 -8.50
C GLU A 249 3.94 16.10 -8.61
N ASN A 250 2.98 16.99 -8.85
CA ASN A 250 1.62 16.61 -9.21
C ASN A 250 1.50 16.54 -10.74
N THR A 251 1.35 15.33 -11.28
CA THR A 251 1.26 15.08 -12.72
C THR A 251 -0.14 15.27 -13.29
N GLY A 252 -1.14 15.53 -12.44
CA GLY A 252 -2.56 15.61 -12.81
C GLY A 252 -3.31 14.28 -12.70
N GLU A 253 -2.71 13.26 -12.06
CA GLU A 253 -3.32 11.93 -11.86
C GLU A 253 -4.70 12.02 -11.21
N PHE A 254 -4.81 12.69 -10.07
CA PHE A 254 -6.07 12.86 -9.35
C PHE A 254 -7.16 13.50 -10.23
N ASP A 255 -6.82 14.55 -10.97
CA ASP A 255 -7.75 15.25 -11.85
C ASP A 255 -8.19 14.38 -13.04
N ALA A 256 -7.31 13.54 -13.58
CA ALA A 256 -7.65 12.60 -14.63
C ALA A 256 -8.57 11.47 -14.16
N LEU A 257 -8.34 10.92 -12.96
CA LEU A 257 -9.15 9.83 -12.41
C LEU A 257 -10.58 10.29 -12.09
N ARG A 258 -10.75 11.49 -11.55
CA ARG A 258 -12.07 12.02 -11.21
C ARG A 258 -12.86 12.55 -12.40
N GLU A 259 -12.19 12.85 -13.52
CA GLU A 259 -12.72 13.68 -14.61
C GLU A 259 -14.10 13.24 -15.12
N LYS A 260 -14.31 11.93 -15.26
CA LYS A 260 -15.57 11.35 -15.78
C LYS A 260 -16.41 10.66 -14.72
N GLY A 261 -15.95 10.65 -13.47
CA GLY A 261 -16.62 9.98 -12.34
C GLY A 261 -16.75 8.47 -12.52
N ASP A 262 -15.98 7.86 -13.42
CA ASP A 262 -15.92 6.42 -13.67
C ASP A 262 -15.08 5.73 -12.59
N VAL A 263 -13.93 6.30 -12.23
CA VAL A 263 -13.16 5.88 -11.05
C VAL A 263 -13.79 6.48 -9.80
N ILE A 264 -14.32 5.64 -8.92
CA ILE A 264 -15.04 6.08 -7.71
C ILE A 264 -14.11 6.19 -6.49
N ALA A 265 -13.00 5.47 -6.50
CA ALA A 265 -11.98 5.53 -5.46
C ALA A 265 -10.61 5.06 -5.94
N ALA A 266 -9.57 5.53 -5.27
CA ALA A 266 -8.22 4.99 -5.36
C ALA A 266 -7.71 4.52 -3.98
N PHE A 267 -7.05 3.37 -3.95
CA PHE A 267 -6.45 2.81 -2.73
C PHE A 267 -4.96 2.60 -2.88
N CYS A 268 -4.23 2.87 -1.81
CA CYS A 268 -2.78 2.73 -1.74
C CYS A 268 -2.30 2.06 -0.45
N GLY A 269 -1.03 1.64 -0.47
CA GLY A 269 -0.28 1.12 0.68
C GLY A 269 0.81 2.10 1.06
N HIS A 270 2.06 1.63 1.09
CA HIS A 270 3.31 2.40 1.22
C HIS A 270 3.57 2.97 2.61
N ASP A 271 2.59 3.69 3.16
CA ASP A 271 2.62 4.20 4.53
C ASP A 271 1.95 3.16 5.46
N HIS A 272 2.77 2.30 6.09
CA HIS A 272 2.30 1.12 6.82
C HIS A 272 1.45 1.43 8.03
N ASN A 273 1.57 2.62 8.61
CA ASN A 273 0.88 3.03 9.84
C ASN A 273 -0.34 3.92 9.58
N ASN A 274 -0.92 3.83 8.39
CA ASN A 274 -2.15 4.54 8.03
C ASN A 274 -3.25 3.54 7.63
N SER A 275 -4.43 3.67 8.23
CA SER A 275 -5.65 3.00 7.81
C SER A 275 -6.82 3.96 7.92
N PHE A 276 -7.17 4.55 6.78
CA PHE A 276 -8.33 5.42 6.69
C PHE A 276 -8.85 5.55 5.26
N VAL A 277 -10.06 6.08 5.12
CA VAL A 277 -10.68 6.46 3.85
C VAL A 277 -11.28 7.85 4.01
N GLY A 278 -10.90 8.75 3.12
CA GLY A 278 -11.38 10.12 3.08
C GLY A 278 -11.85 10.51 1.68
N LYS A 279 -12.51 11.65 1.61
CA LYS A 279 -13.04 12.24 0.41
C LYS A 279 -12.52 13.65 0.24
N TYR A 280 -11.94 13.92 -0.92
CA TYR A 280 -11.55 15.26 -1.33
C TYR A 280 -12.25 15.61 -2.64
N LYS A 281 -12.92 16.76 -2.68
CA LYS A 281 -13.91 17.10 -3.71
C LYS A 281 -14.95 15.97 -3.84
N ASP A 282 -15.15 15.37 -5.00
CA ASP A 282 -16.05 14.23 -5.18
C ASP A 282 -15.34 12.85 -5.20
N PHE A 283 -14.01 12.80 -5.00
CA PHE A 283 -13.21 11.59 -5.16
C PHE A 283 -12.77 10.99 -3.82
N ILE A 284 -12.79 9.65 -3.74
CA ILE A 284 -12.45 8.91 -2.52
C ILE A 284 -11.02 8.37 -2.61
N MET A 285 -10.25 8.56 -1.54
CA MET A 285 -8.90 8.03 -1.41
C MET A 285 -8.77 7.24 -0.10
N GLY A 286 -8.10 6.09 -0.15
CA GLY A 286 -7.92 5.24 1.01
C GLY A 286 -6.49 4.72 1.17
N TYR A 287 -6.05 4.65 2.43
CA TYR A 287 -4.87 3.89 2.82
C TYR A 287 -5.24 2.53 3.38
N THR A 288 -4.39 1.57 3.10
CA THR A 288 -4.38 0.25 3.72
C THR A 288 -3.05 0.07 4.43
N GLN A 289 -3.14 -0.29 5.71
CA GLN A 289 -1.97 -0.46 6.57
C GLN A 289 -1.11 -1.65 6.14
N GLY A 290 0.13 -1.69 6.63
CA GLY A 290 1.04 -2.79 6.34
C GLY A 290 0.60 -4.11 6.98
N CYS A 291 0.63 -5.18 6.18
CA CYS A 291 0.27 -6.53 6.60
C CYS A 291 1.43 -7.29 7.27
N GLY A 292 2.66 -7.01 6.83
CA GLY A 292 3.84 -7.83 7.15
C GLY A 292 4.39 -7.71 8.57
N PHE A 293 5.02 -8.76 9.08
CA PHE A 293 5.68 -8.78 10.40
C PHE A 293 7.22 -8.68 10.33
N ASN A 294 7.79 -8.66 9.14
CA ASN A 294 9.23 -8.49 8.91
C ASN A 294 9.64 -7.04 8.58
N VAL A 295 8.74 -6.10 8.84
CA VAL A 295 8.90 -4.68 8.59
C VAL A 295 8.17 -3.86 9.66
N TYR A 296 8.51 -2.57 9.77
CA TYR A 296 7.83 -1.64 10.67
C TYR A 296 6.30 -1.62 10.41
N GLY A 297 5.51 -1.28 11.42
CA GLY A 297 4.07 -1.11 11.24
C GLY A 297 3.28 -1.12 12.55
N PRO A 298 1.94 -1.09 12.48
CA PRO A 298 1.08 -0.63 13.57
C PRO A 298 0.77 -1.74 14.58
N ARG A 299 1.78 -2.50 15.02
CA ARG A 299 1.69 -3.51 16.09
C ARG A 299 0.63 -4.59 15.79
N LEU A 300 -0.37 -4.78 16.65
CA LEU A 300 -1.47 -5.72 16.44
C LEU A 300 -2.53 -5.20 15.46
N GLU A 301 -2.37 -3.97 14.96
CA GLU A 301 -3.27 -3.33 14.00
C GLU A 301 -2.81 -3.52 12.55
N ARG A 302 -1.73 -4.28 12.34
CA ARG A 302 -1.38 -4.85 11.04
C ARG A 302 -2.60 -5.51 10.44
N GLY A 303 -2.86 -5.27 9.17
CA GLY A 303 -4.19 -5.51 8.64
C GLY A 303 -4.23 -5.75 7.14
N VAL A 304 -5.45 -6.02 6.70
CA VAL A 304 -5.88 -6.04 5.31
C VAL A 304 -7.14 -5.18 5.19
N ARG A 305 -7.40 -4.61 4.02
CA ARG A 305 -8.63 -3.86 3.77
C ARG A 305 -9.61 -4.69 2.95
N ILE A 306 -10.85 -4.70 3.38
CA ILE A 306 -11.96 -5.33 2.66
C ILE A 306 -12.76 -4.24 1.96
N ILE A 307 -13.10 -4.48 0.70
CA ILE A 307 -13.93 -3.61 -0.14
C ILE A 307 -15.06 -4.46 -0.69
N ASP A 308 -16.29 -4.11 -0.33
CA ASP A 308 -17.51 -4.79 -0.74
C ASP A 308 -18.25 -3.95 -1.76
N LEU A 309 -18.47 -4.55 -2.93
CA LEU A 309 -19.21 -3.99 -4.06
C LEU A 309 -20.58 -4.64 -4.17
N ASP A 310 -21.52 -3.90 -4.77
CA ASP A 310 -22.87 -4.34 -5.07
C ASP A 310 -23.23 -3.96 -6.51
N GLU A 311 -23.61 -4.95 -7.33
CA GLU A 311 -23.97 -4.69 -8.73
C GLU A 311 -25.23 -3.82 -8.89
N HIS A 312 -26.03 -3.67 -7.83
CA HIS A 312 -27.21 -2.82 -7.81
C HIS A 312 -26.90 -1.34 -7.51
N ASP A 313 -25.69 -1.01 -7.03
CA ASP A 313 -25.23 0.37 -6.81
C ASP A 313 -23.71 0.49 -7.01
N LEU A 314 -23.27 0.36 -8.26
CA LEU A 314 -21.87 0.38 -8.67
C LEU A 314 -21.15 1.72 -8.40
N GLY A 315 -21.90 2.78 -8.07
CA GLY A 315 -21.34 4.08 -7.67
C GLY A 315 -20.90 4.14 -6.21
N LYS A 316 -21.17 3.09 -5.43
CA LYS A 316 -20.85 3.00 -4.00
C LYS A 316 -20.17 1.69 -3.65
N PHE A 317 -19.52 1.69 -2.51
CA PHE A 317 -18.92 0.51 -1.89
C PHE A 317 -18.92 0.69 -0.37
N THR A 318 -18.77 -0.42 0.34
CA THR A 318 -18.44 -0.38 1.78
C THR A 318 -17.04 -0.92 2.00
N THR A 319 -16.36 -0.43 3.03
CA THR A 319 -15.00 -0.88 3.35
C THR A 319 -14.75 -0.89 4.85
N TYR A 320 -13.94 -1.84 5.29
CA TYR A 320 -13.44 -1.97 6.65
C TYR A 320 -12.06 -2.63 6.61
N THR A 321 -11.38 -2.70 7.77
CA THR A 321 -10.14 -3.46 7.89
C THR A 321 -10.34 -4.67 8.80
N THR A 322 -9.67 -5.77 8.45
CA THR A 322 -9.46 -6.89 9.34
C THR A 322 -8.03 -6.79 9.83
N MET A 323 -7.85 -6.61 11.13
CA MET A 323 -6.55 -6.49 11.77
C MET A 323 -6.13 -7.80 12.44
N TYR A 324 -4.84 -7.94 12.71
CA TYR A 324 -4.31 -9.09 13.42
C TYR A 324 -5.02 -9.31 14.76
N LYS A 325 -5.28 -8.24 15.51
CA LYS A 325 -6.04 -8.29 16.78
C LYS A 325 -7.47 -8.82 16.66
N ASP A 326 -8.05 -8.84 15.47
CA ASP A 326 -9.42 -9.30 15.25
C ASP A 326 -9.53 -10.81 15.03
N VAL A 327 -8.40 -11.47 14.74
CA VAL A 327 -8.33 -12.90 14.41
C VAL A 327 -7.27 -13.66 15.22
N LYS A 328 -6.35 -12.94 15.87
CA LYS A 328 -5.21 -13.43 16.64
C LYS A 328 -4.94 -12.48 17.82
N SER A 329 -3.97 -12.83 18.66
CA SER A 329 -3.57 -12.04 19.82
C SER A 329 -2.05 -11.93 19.95
N ALA A 330 -1.57 -11.02 20.81
CA ALA A 330 -0.13 -10.92 21.11
C ALA A 330 0.50 -12.21 21.65
N LYS A 331 -0.31 -13.15 22.16
CA LYS A 331 0.17 -14.46 22.64
C LYS A 331 0.55 -15.39 21.48
N ASP A 332 -0.10 -15.21 20.33
CA ASP A 332 0.11 -16.02 19.12
C ASP A 332 1.35 -15.61 18.33
N ILE A 333 1.96 -14.46 18.67
CA ILE A 333 3.16 -13.96 18.01
C ILE A 333 4.33 -14.91 18.26
N HIS A 334 4.85 -15.49 17.17
CA HIS A 334 5.95 -16.45 17.21
C HIS A 334 7.29 -15.76 17.53
N ASN A 335 7.58 -14.61 16.91
CA ASN A 335 8.82 -13.87 17.15
C ASN A 335 8.58 -12.54 17.87
N LYS A 336 8.37 -12.61 19.19
CA LYS A 336 8.06 -11.44 20.04
C LYS A 336 9.15 -10.37 20.01
N VAL A 337 10.42 -10.76 19.92
CA VAL A 337 11.55 -9.81 19.87
C VAL A 337 11.52 -9.02 18.57
N LYS A 338 11.40 -9.70 17.43
CA LYS A 338 11.33 -9.07 16.10
C LYS A 338 10.07 -8.19 15.98
N TYR A 339 8.94 -8.69 16.47
CA TYR A 339 7.70 -7.92 16.56
C TYR A 339 7.87 -6.63 17.37
N LEU A 340 8.52 -6.70 18.54
CA LEU A 340 8.78 -5.52 19.36
C LEU A 340 9.67 -4.52 18.63
N ILE A 341 10.75 -4.97 18.00
CA ILE A 341 11.64 -4.10 17.22
C ILE A 341 10.85 -3.37 16.13
N TYR A 342 10.06 -4.09 15.33
CA TYR A 342 9.30 -3.48 14.24
C TYR A 342 8.07 -2.68 14.67
N SER A 343 7.59 -2.87 15.89
CA SER A 343 6.51 -2.06 16.48
C SER A 343 6.94 -0.63 16.82
N TYR A 344 8.24 -0.39 16.93
CA TYR A 344 8.83 0.91 17.25
C TYR A 344 9.89 1.36 16.24
N ALA A 345 10.13 0.56 15.20
CA ALA A 345 11.05 0.92 14.14
C ALA A 345 10.49 2.16 13.41
N PRO A 346 11.35 3.15 13.13
CA PRO A 346 10.94 4.29 12.33
C PRO A 346 10.57 3.85 10.90
N PRO A 347 9.68 4.59 10.21
CA PRO A 347 9.30 4.30 8.83
C PRO A 347 10.49 4.45 7.86
N SER A 348 11.45 5.34 8.16
CA SER A 348 12.66 5.54 7.35
C SER A 348 13.84 6.04 8.17
N VAL A 349 15.07 5.87 7.68
CA VAL A 349 16.27 6.46 8.30
C VAL A 349 16.17 7.99 8.36
N GLU A 350 15.53 8.60 7.37
CA GLU A 350 15.35 10.05 7.30
C GLU A 350 14.47 10.59 8.43
N SER A 351 13.45 9.83 8.83
CA SER A 351 12.58 10.20 9.96
C SER A 351 13.35 10.35 11.28
N VAL A 352 14.49 9.67 11.44
CA VAL A 352 15.31 9.69 12.65
C VAL A 352 16.58 10.54 12.54
N MET A 353 17.04 10.87 11.33
CA MET A 353 18.24 11.70 11.14
C MET A 353 18.24 13.01 11.95
N PRO A 354 17.14 13.77 12.01
CA PRO A 354 17.13 15.02 12.79
C PRO A 354 17.27 14.81 14.29
N ALA A 355 16.73 13.72 14.84
CA ALA A 355 16.89 13.36 16.26
C ALA A 355 18.34 12.96 16.56
N LEU A 356 18.96 12.17 15.67
CA LEU A 356 20.38 11.81 15.75
C LEU A 356 21.28 13.05 15.68
N LYS A 357 21.02 13.99 14.77
CA LYS A 357 21.74 15.27 14.68
C LYS A 357 21.61 16.09 15.96
N LYS A 358 20.40 16.20 16.53
CA LYS A 358 20.19 16.91 17.81
C LYS A 358 20.91 16.24 18.98
N ALA A 359 20.92 14.91 19.05
CA ALA A 359 21.66 14.18 20.07
C ALA A 359 23.17 14.39 19.96
N ALA A 360 23.72 14.40 18.74
CA ALA A 360 25.13 14.69 18.48
C ALA A 360 25.52 16.12 18.91
N VAL A 361 24.68 17.11 18.58
CA VAL A 361 24.89 18.51 19.01
C VAL A 361 24.78 18.67 20.53
N GLY A 362 23.81 17.99 21.16
CA GLY A 362 23.66 18.00 22.62
C GLY A 362 24.86 17.38 23.34
N ALA A 363 25.39 16.27 22.84
CA ALA A 363 26.61 15.65 23.37
C ALA A 363 27.84 16.56 23.22
N ALA A 364 27.98 17.25 22.09
CA ALA A 364 29.07 18.21 21.86
C ALA A 364 28.97 19.43 22.81
N ALA A 365 27.77 19.94 23.07
CA ALA A 365 27.54 21.06 23.98
C ALA A 365 27.86 20.70 25.44
N VAL A 366 27.50 19.49 25.89
CA VAL A 366 27.85 18.98 27.23
C VAL A 366 29.37 18.78 27.34
N GLY A 367 30.02 18.25 26.30
CA GLY A 367 31.48 18.12 26.26
C GLY A 367 32.21 19.47 26.34
N ALA A 368 31.73 20.48 25.61
CA ALA A 368 32.28 21.84 25.66
C ALA A 368 32.06 22.50 27.04
N ALA A 369 30.88 22.35 27.64
CA ALA A 369 30.61 22.86 28.99
C ALA A 369 31.49 22.19 30.06
N ALA A 370 31.70 20.87 29.96
CA ALA A 370 32.60 20.14 30.86
C ALA A 370 34.06 20.59 30.71
N ALA A 371 34.52 20.85 29.49
CA ALA A 371 35.86 21.38 29.22
C ALA A 371 36.05 22.80 29.78
N VAL A 372 35.04 23.67 29.65
CA VAL A 372 35.05 25.03 30.22
C VAL A 372 35.04 24.97 31.76
N ILE A 373 34.22 24.11 32.37
CA ILE A 373 34.22 23.92 33.84
C ILE A 373 35.57 23.37 34.34
N HIS A 374 36.22 22.48 33.57
CA HIS A 374 37.55 21.98 33.91
C HIS A 374 38.62 23.08 33.80
N PHE A 375 38.52 23.97 32.81
CA PHE A 375 39.45 25.10 32.63
C PHE A 375 39.28 26.20 33.69
N LEU A 376 38.07 26.44 34.19
CA LEU A 376 37.76 27.44 35.22
C LEU A 376 38.07 26.96 36.65
N LYS A 377 38.42 25.69 36.84
CA LYS A 377 38.82 25.09 38.14
C LYS A 377 40.34 24.93 38.30
N LYS A 378 41.12 25.38 37.32
CA LYS A 378 42.56 25.66 37.44
C LYS A 378 42.75 27.15 37.61
#